data_AF-A0A5J4QBH4-F1
#
_entry.id   AF-A0A5J4QBH4-F1
#
_cell.length_a   1.000
_cell.length_b   1.000
_cell.length_c   1.000
_cell.angle_alpha   90.00
_cell.angle_beta   90.00
_cell.angle_gamma   90.00
#
_symmetry.space_group_name_H-M   'P 1'
#
loop_
_entity.id
_entity.type
_entity.pdbx_description
1 polymer ?
#
loop_
_entity_poly.entity_id
_entity_poly.type
_entity_poly.pdbx_seq_one_letter_code
_entity_poly.pdbx_strand_id
1 'polypeptide(L)'
;MNIIKFNENFPDEVSCILQFKEQKDRIGVICPKCGCKEHYWLQNKLRYECKHCHYRQSLRSGTVMENSKLPFLYWYIAIHLLTSTKKSFSAAELQRQLGHKRYQPLWEMCCKLRDVMGKRDDIYSLSGQVELDNAFITTLIPDDQKDEALKRGTGSQNKSKVVVMTESTFVENPKQGKPPKAVTHIKMKIVCDLKAETTTNIVKAYVDSQAELTTDASTSYKKLKEHVKKQDAKGHC
;
A
#
# COMPACT_ATOMS: atom_id res chain seq x y z
N MET A 1 14.66 -7.74 -8.86
CA MET A 1 15.38 -7.21 -10.06
C MET A 1 16.30 -6.09 -9.59
N ASN A 2 17.54 -6.02 -10.07
CA ASN A 2 18.44 -4.90 -9.75
C ASN A 2 18.29 -3.80 -10.82
N ILE A 3 18.92 -2.64 -10.60
CA ILE A 3 18.78 -1.48 -11.48
C ILE A 3 19.31 -1.72 -12.90
N ILE A 4 20.37 -2.53 -13.05
CA ILE A 4 20.96 -2.87 -14.36
C ILE A 4 19.95 -3.64 -15.20
N LYS A 5 19.40 -4.73 -14.64
CA LYS A 5 18.36 -5.53 -15.31
C LYS A 5 17.08 -4.75 -15.56
N PHE A 6 16.74 -3.79 -14.69
CA PHE A 6 15.60 -2.90 -14.93
C PHE A 6 15.82 -2.06 -16.19
N ASN A 7 16.98 -1.42 -16.33
CA ASN A 7 17.31 -0.60 -17.51
C ASN A 7 17.38 -1.44 -18.80
N GLU A 8 17.87 -2.68 -18.73
CA GLU A 8 17.88 -3.60 -19.87
C GLU A 8 16.46 -3.96 -20.35
N ASN A 9 15.54 -4.20 -19.42
CA ASN A 9 14.16 -4.56 -19.74
C ASN A 9 13.27 -3.36 -20.12
N PHE A 10 13.59 -2.18 -19.57
CA PHE A 10 12.79 -0.95 -19.74
C PHE A 10 13.69 0.22 -20.14
N PRO A 11 14.35 0.16 -21.31
CA PRO A 11 15.33 1.17 -21.72
C PRO A 11 14.70 2.51 -22.08
N ASP A 12 13.45 2.51 -22.55
CA ASP A 12 12.78 3.70 -23.06
C ASP A 12 11.26 3.70 -22.85
N GLU A 13 10.64 4.83 -23.19
CA GLU A 13 9.19 5.06 -23.08
C GLU A 13 8.38 4.09 -23.96
N VAL A 14 8.89 3.75 -25.15
CA VAL A 14 8.18 2.89 -26.11
C VAL A 14 8.09 1.47 -25.57
N SER A 15 9.19 0.95 -25.02
CA SER A 15 9.28 -0.35 -24.37
C SER A 15 8.30 -0.44 -23.20
N CYS A 16 8.22 0.60 -22.36
CA CYS A 16 7.26 0.67 -21.26
C CYS A 16 5.80 0.67 -21.75
N ILE A 17 5.49 1.43 -22.82
CA ILE A 17 4.14 1.47 -23.41
C ILE A 17 3.73 0.10 -23.94
N LEU A 18 4.61 -0.57 -24.70
CA LEU A 18 4.33 -1.87 -25.30
C LEU A 18 4.11 -2.93 -24.22
N GLN A 19 4.99 -2.98 -23.22
CA GLN A 19 4.84 -3.89 -22.08
C GLN A 19 3.55 -3.63 -21.30
N PHE A 20 3.24 -2.36 -21.02
CA PHE A 20 2.00 -2.02 -20.30
C PHE A 20 0.75 -2.41 -21.10
N LYS A 21 0.77 -2.22 -22.42
CA LYS A 21 -0.30 -2.66 -23.33
C LYS A 21 -0.47 -4.17 -23.31
N GLU A 22 0.61 -4.93 -23.44
CA GLU A 22 0.59 -6.39 -23.38
C GLU A 22 -0.06 -6.88 -22.08
N GLN A 23 0.34 -6.30 -20.93
CA GLN A 23 -0.25 -6.64 -19.64
C GLN A 23 -1.75 -6.31 -19.57
N LYS A 24 -2.15 -5.15 -20.12
CA LYS A 24 -3.57 -4.75 -20.14
C LYS A 24 -4.41 -5.64 -21.05
N ASP A 25 -3.88 -6.02 -22.20
CA ASP A 25 -4.55 -6.95 -23.12
C ASP A 25 -4.72 -8.34 -22.49
N ARG A 26 -3.72 -8.81 -21.75
CA ARG A 26 -3.78 -10.09 -21.02
C ARG A 26 -4.84 -10.09 -19.92
N ILE A 27 -4.99 -8.99 -19.19
CA ILE A 27 -6.05 -8.83 -18.18
C ILE A 27 -7.43 -8.73 -18.85
N GLY A 28 -7.48 -8.18 -20.06
CA GLY A 28 -8.68 -7.98 -20.84
C GLY A 28 -9.23 -6.56 -20.69
N VAL A 29 -9.65 -5.99 -21.82
CA VAL A 29 -10.22 -4.64 -21.88
C VAL A 29 -11.74 -4.75 -22.01
N ILE A 30 -12.46 -4.07 -21.12
CA ILE A 30 -13.93 -4.02 -21.11
C ILE A 30 -14.35 -2.58 -21.37
N CYS A 31 -15.32 -2.38 -22.26
CA CYS A 31 -15.88 -1.06 -22.51
C CYS A 31 -16.71 -0.60 -21.29
N PRO A 32 -16.41 0.57 -20.68
CA PRO A 32 -17.17 1.04 -19.52
C PRO A 32 -18.58 1.53 -19.86
N LYS A 33 -18.91 1.71 -21.15
CA LYS A 33 -20.23 2.17 -21.59
C LYS A 33 -21.20 1.03 -21.89
N CYS A 34 -20.76 -0.02 -22.56
CA CYS A 34 -21.62 -1.12 -23.01
C CYS A 34 -21.17 -2.52 -22.57
N GLY A 35 -20.05 -2.66 -21.84
CA GLY A 35 -19.55 -3.96 -21.37
C GLY A 35 -18.92 -4.84 -22.46
N CYS A 36 -18.89 -4.40 -23.72
CA CYS A 36 -18.27 -5.15 -24.82
C CYS A 36 -16.77 -5.36 -24.57
N LYS A 37 -16.26 -6.55 -24.90
CA LYS A 37 -14.84 -6.95 -24.75
C LYS A 37 -14.04 -6.74 -26.04
N GLU A 38 -14.71 -6.54 -27.16
CA GLU A 38 -14.06 -6.35 -28.46
C GLU A 38 -13.70 -4.89 -28.72
N HIS A 39 -12.44 -4.68 -29.12
CA HIS A 39 -11.90 -3.35 -29.33
C HIS A 39 -10.98 -3.30 -30.56
N TYR A 40 -10.90 -2.13 -31.20
CA TYR A 40 -9.83 -1.77 -32.13
C TYR A 40 -8.72 -1.03 -31.37
N TRP A 41 -7.47 -1.37 -31.65
CA TRP A 41 -6.31 -0.66 -31.10
C TRP A 41 -5.90 0.50 -32.01
N LEU A 42 -5.95 1.72 -31.48
CA LEU A 42 -5.52 2.93 -32.15
C LEU A 42 -4.10 3.29 -31.69
N GLN A 43 -3.08 2.70 -32.35
CA GLN A 43 -1.67 2.84 -31.98
C GLN A 43 -1.22 4.29 -31.83
N ASN A 44 -1.59 5.14 -32.79
CA ASN A 44 -1.19 6.55 -32.86
C ASN A 44 -1.72 7.38 -31.67
N LYS A 45 -2.79 6.91 -31.02
CA LYS A 45 -3.46 7.60 -29.91
C LYS A 45 -3.29 6.89 -28.58
N LEU A 46 -2.69 5.70 -28.57
CA LEU A 46 -2.60 4.79 -27.43
C LEU A 46 -3.97 4.57 -26.77
N ARG A 47 -4.99 4.28 -27.58
CA ARG A 47 -6.39 4.14 -27.17
C ARG A 47 -7.00 2.86 -27.72
N TYR A 48 -7.94 2.30 -26.96
CA TYR A 48 -8.86 1.27 -27.43
C TYR A 48 -10.16 1.94 -27.83
N GLU A 49 -10.70 1.57 -28.99
CA GLU A 49 -12.03 1.95 -29.44
C GLU A 49 -12.94 0.74 -29.39
N CYS A 50 -14.06 0.82 -28.68
CA CYS A 50 -15.02 -0.27 -28.59
C CYS A 50 -15.68 -0.53 -29.96
N LYS A 51 -15.75 -1.79 -30.39
CA LYS A 51 -16.37 -2.13 -31.69
C LYS A 51 -17.88 -1.91 -31.72
N HIS A 52 -18.54 -1.92 -30.56
CA HIS A 52 -20.00 -1.82 -30.47
C HIS A 52 -20.50 -0.37 -30.35
N CYS A 53 -19.91 0.42 -29.45
CA CYS A 53 -20.39 1.79 -29.16
C CYS A 53 -19.40 2.89 -29.56
N HIS A 54 -18.27 2.53 -30.18
CA HIS A 54 -17.19 3.46 -30.58
C HIS A 54 -16.60 4.30 -29.43
N TYR A 55 -16.90 3.97 -28.18
CA TYR A 55 -16.32 4.64 -27.03
C TYR A 55 -14.81 4.40 -26.98
N ARG A 56 -14.04 5.47 -26.76
CA ARG A 56 -12.58 5.43 -26.69
C ARG A 56 -12.09 5.49 -25.26
N GLN A 57 -11.32 4.49 -24.87
CA GLN A 57 -10.62 4.45 -23.58
C GLN A 57 -9.11 4.50 -23.81
N SER A 58 -8.39 5.25 -22.95
CA SER A 58 -6.94 5.33 -23.04
C SER A 58 -6.28 4.06 -22.54
N LEU A 59 -5.02 3.85 -22.91
CA LEU A 59 -4.20 2.79 -22.31
C LEU A 59 -4.16 2.92 -20.77
N ARG A 60 -4.25 4.14 -20.23
CA ARG A 60 -4.24 4.43 -18.78
C ARG A 60 -5.59 4.30 -18.09
N SER A 61 -6.69 4.19 -18.83
CA SER A 61 -8.03 4.17 -18.26
C SER A 61 -8.23 2.94 -17.37
N GLY A 62 -8.78 3.14 -16.17
CA GLY A 62 -8.96 2.08 -15.18
C GLY A 62 -7.67 1.61 -14.51
N THR A 63 -6.58 2.39 -14.57
CA THR A 63 -5.29 2.04 -13.94
C THR A 63 -4.81 3.13 -13.00
N VAL A 64 -3.78 2.83 -12.20
CA VAL A 64 -3.14 3.83 -11.32
C VAL A 64 -2.62 5.06 -12.07
N MET A 65 -2.37 4.93 -13.38
CA MET A 65 -1.89 6.00 -14.25
C MET A 65 -3.01 6.86 -14.84
N GLU A 66 -4.28 6.58 -14.52
CA GLU A 66 -5.43 7.33 -15.04
C GLU A 66 -5.31 8.83 -14.72
N ASN A 67 -5.69 9.65 -15.69
CA ASN A 67 -5.57 11.10 -15.69
C ASN A 67 -4.14 11.67 -15.53
N SER A 68 -3.10 10.84 -15.59
CA SER A 68 -1.72 11.30 -15.61
C SER A 68 -1.24 11.61 -17.02
N LYS A 69 -0.40 12.66 -17.14
CA LYS A 69 0.36 12.99 -18.36
C LYS A 69 1.86 12.64 -18.24
N LEU A 70 2.29 12.07 -17.11
CA LEU A 70 3.70 11.68 -16.91
C LEU A 70 4.09 10.52 -17.84
N PRO A 71 5.32 10.43 -18.35
CA PRO A 71 5.79 9.30 -19.15
C PRO A 71 5.59 7.95 -18.45
N PHE A 72 5.27 6.88 -19.18
CA PHE A 72 5.19 5.51 -18.64
C PHE A 72 6.51 5.07 -18.00
N LEU A 73 7.65 5.46 -18.58
CA LEU A 73 8.98 5.18 -18.04
C LEU A 73 9.13 5.73 -16.62
N TYR A 74 8.59 6.93 -16.33
CA TYR A 74 8.62 7.49 -14.97
C TYR A 74 7.88 6.61 -13.97
N TRP A 75 6.73 6.07 -14.37
CA TRP A 75 5.96 5.16 -13.54
C TRP A 75 6.71 3.85 -13.30
N TYR A 76 7.34 3.28 -14.32
CA TYR A 76 8.13 2.05 -14.18
C TYR A 76 9.33 2.26 -13.25
N ILE A 77 10.06 3.36 -13.41
CA ILE A 77 11.17 3.72 -12.50
C ILE A 77 10.65 3.92 -11.08
N ALA A 78 9.56 4.65 -10.90
CA ALA A 78 8.98 4.89 -9.59
C ALA A 78 8.53 3.60 -8.90
N ILE A 79 7.86 2.70 -9.63
CA ILE A 79 7.48 1.37 -9.13
C ILE A 79 8.74 0.59 -8.73
N HIS A 80 9.75 0.52 -9.61
CA HIS A 80 10.98 -0.19 -9.33
C HIS A 80 11.70 0.32 -8.08
N LEU A 81 11.84 1.64 -7.93
CA LEU A 81 12.49 2.25 -6.78
C LEU A 81 11.70 2.01 -5.50
N LEU A 82 10.38 2.16 -5.53
CA LEU A 82 9.52 1.96 -4.35
C LEU A 82 9.48 0.50 -3.90
N THR A 83 9.64 -0.48 -4.80
CA THR A 83 9.56 -1.91 -4.45
C THR A 83 10.91 -2.57 -4.22
N SER A 84 12.02 -1.98 -4.71
CA SER A 84 13.33 -2.63 -4.67
C SER A 84 14.19 -2.22 -3.48
N THR A 85 13.79 -1.19 -2.73
CA THR A 85 14.54 -0.71 -1.54
C THR A 85 13.78 -0.96 -0.25
N LYS A 86 14.53 -1.29 0.80
CA LYS A 86 13.99 -1.44 2.16
C LYS A 86 13.53 -0.12 2.77
N LYS A 87 14.11 1.00 2.32
CA LYS A 87 13.75 2.36 2.75
C LYS A 87 12.78 2.96 1.74
N SER A 88 11.83 3.75 2.24
CA SER A 88 10.90 4.50 1.39
C SER A 88 11.64 5.60 0.63
N PHE A 89 11.32 5.75 -0.66
CA PHE A 89 11.74 6.91 -1.46
C PHE A 89 10.85 8.12 -1.17
N SER A 90 11.48 9.27 -0.93
CA SER A 90 10.77 10.54 -0.87
C SER A 90 10.40 10.99 -2.29
N ALA A 91 9.31 11.75 -2.43
CA ALA A 91 8.94 12.30 -3.73
C ALA A 91 9.99 13.29 -4.28
N ALA A 92 10.70 13.99 -3.38
CA ALA A 92 11.78 14.91 -3.74
C ALA A 92 13.00 14.16 -4.30
N GLU A 93 13.36 13.02 -3.69
CA GLU A 93 14.44 12.19 -4.21
C GLU A 93 14.05 11.57 -5.56
N LEU A 94 12.81 11.10 -5.70
CA LEU A 94 12.31 10.60 -6.98
C LEU A 94 12.33 11.68 -8.07
N GLN A 95 11.95 12.91 -7.74
CA GLN A 95 12.03 14.06 -8.64
C GLN A 95 13.47 14.30 -9.11
N ARG A 96 14.43 14.29 -8.17
CA ARG A 96 15.86 14.46 -8.46
C ARG A 96 16.37 13.38 -9.40
N GLN A 97 16.05 12.10 -9.12
CA GLN A 97 16.47 10.96 -9.93
C GLN A 97 15.87 10.99 -11.34
N LEU A 98 14.62 11.44 -11.49
CA LEU A 98 13.94 11.53 -12.78
C LEU A 98 14.26 12.83 -13.55
N GLY A 99 14.94 13.80 -12.92
CA GLY A 99 15.20 15.11 -13.51
C GLY A 99 13.92 15.92 -13.82
N HIS A 100 12.80 15.65 -13.14
CA HIS A 100 11.54 16.33 -13.45
C HIS A 100 11.44 17.70 -12.77
N LYS A 101 10.97 18.70 -13.52
CA LYS A 101 10.97 20.10 -13.06
C LYS A 101 10.03 20.38 -11.89
N ARG A 102 8.85 19.75 -11.86
CA ARG A 102 7.80 20.07 -10.87
C ARG A 102 7.67 18.99 -9.80
N TYR A 103 7.59 19.36 -8.54
CA TYR A 103 7.45 18.39 -7.45
C TYR A 103 6.07 17.69 -7.45
N GLN A 104 4.99 18.46 -7.61
CA GLN A 104 3.62 18.00 -7.39
C GLN A 104 3.23 16.74 -8.19
N PRO A 105 3.49 16.63 -9.51
CA PRO A 105 3.13 15.41 -10.25
C PRO A 105 3.80 14.14 -9.73
N LEU A 106 5.04 14.24 -9.23
CA LEU A 106 5.80 13.11 -8.71
C LEU A 106 5.30 12.72 -7.31
N TRP A 107 4.91 13.72 -6.52
CA TRP A 107 4.26 13.49 -5.25
C TRP A 107 2.92 12.77 -5.42
N GLU A 108 2.05 13.23 -6.32
CA GLU A 108 0.77 12.59 -6.65
C GLU A 108 0.98 11.15 -7.16
N MET A 109 1.98 10.94 -8.03
CA MET A 109 2.36 9.61 -8.52
C MET A 109 2.76 8.68 -7.36
N CYS A 110 3.63 9.13 -6.45
CA CYS A 110 4.01 8.38 -5.26
C CYS A 110 2.81 8.05 -4.36
N CYS A 111 1.90 9.00 -4.15
CA CYS A 111 0.70 8.78 -3.35
C CYS A 111 -0.20 7.71 -3.98
N LYS A 112 -0.45 7.78 -5.29
CA LYS A 112 -1.23 6.78 -6.03
C LYS A 112 -0.59 5.39 -5.96
N LEU A 113 0.73 5.28 -6.10
CA LEU A 113 1.43 4.00 -5.99
C LEU A 113 1.31 3.41 -4.59
N ARG A 114 1.53 4.21 -3.53
CA ARG A 114 1.40 3.74 -2.14
C ARG A 114 -0.03 3.35 -1.78
N ASP A 115 -1.03 4.06 -2.29
CA ASP A 115 -2.44 3.71 -2.11
C ASP A 115 -2.75 2.34 -2.73
N VAL A 116 -2.30 2.08 -3.97
CA VAL A 116 -2.48 0.77 -4.62
C VAL A 116 -1.71 -0.35 -3.90
N MET A 117 -0.50 -0.06 -3.39
CA MET A 117 0.24 -1.02 -2.57
C MET A 117 -0.54 -1.36 -1.29
N GLY A 118 -1.08 -0.37 -0.58
CA GLY A 118 -1.90 -0.59 0.61
C GLY A 118 -3.17 -1.41 0.30
N LYS A 119 -3.88 -1.07 -0.78
CA LYS A 119 -5.04 -1.85 -1.24
C LYS A 119 -4.70 -3.29 -1.58
N ARG A 120 -3.51 -3.54 -2.15
CA ARG A 120 -3.05 -4.89 -2.46
C ARG A 120 -2.74 -5.69 -1.20
N ASP A 121 -2.12 -5.05 -0.22
CA ASP A 121 -1.81 -5.65 1.08
C ASP A 121 -3.08 -5.95 1.88
N ASP A 122 -4.13 -5.14 1.71
CA ASP A 122 -5.43 -5.31 2.37
C ASP A 122 -6.19 -6.57 1.96
N ILE A 123 -5.85 -7.17 0.82
CA ILE A 123 -6.45 -8.43 0.35
C ILE A 123 -6.05 -9.62 1.25
N TYR A 124 -4.88 -9.56 1.88
CA TYR A 124 -4.40 -10.65 2.72
C TYR A 124 -4.96 -10.55 4.14
N SER A 125 -5.31 -11.67 4.75
CA SER A 125 -5.52 -11.77 6.19
C SER A 125 -4.28 -12.30 6.87
N LEU A 126 -4.00 -11.82 8.08
CA LEU A 126 -2.89 -12.29 8.90
C LEU A 126 -3.29 -13.58 9.60
N SER A 127 -2.36 -14.54 9.67
CA SER A 127 -2.59 -15.87 10.21
C SER A 127 -1.45 -16.29 11.14
N GLY A 128 -1.51 -17.49 11.72
CA GLY A 128 -0.40 -17.98 12.55
C GLY A 128 -0.19 -17.13 13.80
N GLN A 129 1.01 -16.60 14.01
CA GLN A 129 1.32 -15.75 15.18
C GLN A 129 1.28 -14.27 14.82
N VAL A 130 0.37 -13.54 15.45
CA VAL A 130 0.17 -12.12 15.20
C VAL A 130 0.40 -11.31 16.47
N GLU A 131 1.28 -10.31 16.39
CA GLU A 131 1.53 -9.35 17.46
C GLU A 131 0.78 -8.04 17.17
N LEU A 132 0.05 -7.56 18.17
CA LEU A 132 -0.79 -6.37 18.10
C LEU A 132 -0.22 -5.28 19.00
N ASP A 133 0.04 -4.11 18.42
CA ASP A 133 0.56 -2.95 19.13
C ASP A 133 -0.06 -1.64 18.59
N ASN A 134 0.03 -0.55 19.36
CA ASN A 134 -0.41 0.77 18.97
C ASN A 134 0.79 1.67 18.64
N ALA A 135 0.73 2.33 17.49
CA ALA A 135 1.69 3.35 17.09
C ALA A 135 1.02 4.72 16.95
N PHE A 136 1.82 5.78 17.17
CA PHE A 136 1.37 7.16 17.01
C PHE A 136 2.25 7.85 15.96
N ILE A 137 1.67 8.10 14.78
CA ILE A 137 2.37 8.73 13.67
C ILE A 137 2.08 10.22 13.68
N THR A 138 3.12 11.05 13.58
CA THR A 138 2.93 12.51 13.46
C THR A 138 2.32 12.82 12.10
N THR A 139 1.18 13.51 12.10
CA THR A 139 0.45 13.93 10.90
C THR A 139 0.22 15.43 10.91
N LEU A 140 -0.16 15.97 9.75
CA LEU A 140 -0.57 17.36 9.63
C LEU A 140 -1.79 17.61 10.53
N ILE A 141 -1.81 18.78 11.16
CA ILE A 141 -2.94 19.23 11.98
C ILE A 141 -4.04 19.69 11.01
N PRO A 142 -5.31 19.29 11.24
CA PRO A 142 -6.45 19.82 10.51
C PRO A 142 -6.45 21.36 10.52
N ASP A 143 -6.86 21.98 9.41
CA ASP A 143 -6.78 23.45 9.27
C ASP A 143 -7.58 24.19 10.35
N ASP A 144 -8.71 23.62 10.77
CA ASP A 144 -9.60 24.10 11.84
C ASP A 144 -8.98 24.06 13.24
N GLN A 145 -7.88 23.32 13.44
CA GLN A 145 -7.24 23.11 14.74
C GLN A 145 -5.80 23.64 14.78
N LYS A 146 -5.35 24.36 13.75
CA LYS A 146 -3.96 24.87 13.66
C LYS A 146 -3.59 25.87 14.74
N ASP A 147 -4.55 26.68 15.17
CA ASP A 147 -4.33 27.73 16.17
C ASP A 147 -4.57 27.25 17.62
N GLU A 148 -5.01 26.00 17.79
CA GLU A 148 -5.21 25.41 19.11
C GLU A 148 -3.89 24.93 19.73
N ALA A 149 -3.77 25.08 21.06
CA ALA A 149 -2.63 24.54 21.78
C ALA A 149 -2.59 23.00 21.65
N LEU A 150 -1.46 22.47 21.18
CA LEU A 150 -1.27 21.03 21.02
C LEU A 150 -1.32 20.32 22.36
N LYS A 151 -2.24 19.35 22.48
CA LYS A 151 -2.27 18.45 23.63
C LYS A 151 -1.01 17.59 23.66
N ARG A 152 -0.45 17.36 24.85
CA ARG A 152 0.70 16.46 25.03
C ARG A 152 0.24 14.99 25.00
N GLY A 153 1.09 14.11 24.48
CA GLY A 153 0.89 12.66 24.53
C GLY A 153 -0.03 12.10 23.43
N THR A 154 -0.66 10.97 23.71
CA THR A 154 -1.41 10.12 22.76
C THR A 154 -2.66 10.77 22.17
N GLY A 155 -3.18 11.82 22.80
CA GLY A 155 -4.35 12.59 22.39
C GLY A 155 -4.05 13.89 21.64
N SER A 156 -2.80 14.11 21.21
CA SER A 156 -2.41 15.29 20.43
C SER A 156 -3.12 15.33 19.08
N GLN A 157 -3.58 16.52 18.65
CA GLN A 157 -4.20 16.70 17.32
C GLN A 157 -3.23 16.38 16.17
N ASN A 158 -1.91 16.46 16.40
CA ASN A 158 -0.90 16.12 15.40
C ASN A 158 -0.49 14.64 15.38
N LYS A 159 -1.23 13.76 16.07
CA LYS A 159 -0.93 12.32 16.13
C LYS A 159 -2.10 11.52 15.57
N SER A 160 -1.83 10.77 14.52
CA SER A 160 -2.70 9.70 14.07
C SER A 160 -2.42 8.43 14.87
N LYS A 161 -3.49 7.85 15.41
CA LYS A 161 -3.46 6.56 16.12
C LYS A 161 -3.47 5.45 15.08
N VAL A 162 -2.58 4.48 15.23
CA VAL A 162 -2.42 3.38 14.28
C VAL A 162 -2.36 2.07 15.04
N VAL A 163 -3.20 1.11 14.67
CA VAL A 163 -3.06 -0.27 15.13
C VAL A 163 -2.09 -0.97 14.19
N VAL A 164 -1.02 -1.52 14.76
CA VAL A 164 0.02 -2.28 14.06
C VAL A 164 -0.20 -3.76 14.36
N MET A 165 -0.30 -4.55 13.31
CA MET A 165 -0.42 -6.00 13.36
C MET A 165 0.76 -6.61 12.63
N THR A 166 1.54 -7.45 13.31
CA THR A 166 2.73 -8.08 12.74
C THR A 166 2.57 -9.59 12.76
N GLU A 167 2.54 -10.21 11.59
CA GLU A 167 2.61 -11.66 11.45
C GLU A 167 4.07 -12.13 11.51
N SER A 168 4.31 -13.18 12.29
CA SER A 168 5.63 -13.78 12.43
C SER A 168 5.56 -15.30 12.35
N THR A 169 6.59 -15.88 11.74
CA THR A 169 6.82 -17.33 11.73
C THR A 169 8.06 -17.67 12.54
N PHE A 170 8.04 -18.81 13.21
CA PHE A 170 9.25 -19.33 13.83
C PHE A 170 10.25 -19.76 12.76
N VAL A 171 11.52 -19.48 13.02
CA VAL A 171 12.63 -19.93 12.19
C VAL A 171 13.34 -21.06 12.93
N GLU A 172 13.26 -22.27 12.38
CA GLU A 172 14.07 -23.39 12.85
C GLU A 172 15.56 -23.07 12.62
N ASN A 173 16.36 -23.15 13.68
CA ASN A 173 17.80 -22.83 13.68
C ASN A 173 18.14 -21.40 13.19
N PRO A 174 17.81 -20.35 13.97
CA PRO A 174 18.19 -18.98 13.61
C PRO A 174 19.70 -18.82 13.54
N LYS A 175 20.18 -18.00 12.60
CA LYS A 175 21.61 -17.61 12.55
C LYS A 175 22.00 -16.95 13.88
N GLN A 176 23.24 -17.17 14.32
CA GLN A 176 23.76 -16.60 15.56
C GLN A 176 23.51 -15.08 15.64
N GLY A 177 22.90 -14.64 16.74
CA GLY A 177 22.54 -13.24 16.98
C GLY A 177 21.24 -12.76 16.31
N LYS A 178 20.50 -13.63 15.60
CA LYS A 178 19.17 -13.29 15.06
C LYS A 178 18.05 -13.83 15.95
N PRO A 179 16.92 -13.10 16.06
CA PRO A 179 15.76 -13.61 16.78
C PRO A 179 15.20 -14.87 16.10
N PRO A 180 14.60 -15.81 16.86
CA PRO A 180 13.98 -17.04 16.33
C PRO A 180 12.66 -16.78 15.58
N LYS A 181 12.39 -15.53 15.21
CA LYS A 181 11.17 -15.10 14.53
C LYS A 181 11.52 -14.33 13.26
N ALA A 182 10.86 -14.68 12.16
CA ALA A 182 10.89 -13.91 10.92
C ALA A 182 9.54 -13.21 10.73
N VAL A 183 9.59 -11.91 10.49
CA VAL A 183 8.39 -11.14 10.13
C VAL A 183 8.06 -11.38 8.67
N THR A 184 6.81 -11.72 8.40
CA THR A 184 6.30 -11.99 7.05
C THR A 184 5.47 -10.81 6.55
N HIS A 185 4.40 -10.48 7.28
CA HIS A 185 3.45 -9.43 6.90
C HIS A 185 3.27 -8.44 8.05
N ILE A 186 3.14 -7.16 7.69
CA ILE A 186 2.82 -6.09 8.62
C ILE A 186 1.60 -5.36 8.06
N LYS A 187 0.59 -5.15 8.91
CA LYS A 187 -0.55 -4.29 8.61
C LYS A 187 -0.59 -3.12 9.59
N MET A 188 -0.81 -1.94 9.05
CA MET A 188 -0.97 -0.72 9.83
C MET A 188 -2.30 -0.08 9.48
N LYS A 189 -3.16 0.12 10.47
CA LYS A 189 -4.51 0.66 10.28
C LYS A 189 -4.70 1.92 11.12
N ILE A 190 -4.97 3.03 10.44
CA ILE A 190 -5.30 4.30 11.10
C ILE A 190 -6.68 4.16 11.75
N VAL A 191 -6.80 4.62 13.00
CA VAL A 191 -8.02 4.53 13.80
C VAL A 191 -8.39 5.87 14.43
N CYS A 192 -9.68 6.12 14.59
CA CYS A 192 -10.18 7.33 15.24
C CYS A 192 -9.96 7.30 16.76
N ASP A 193 -10.08 6.11 17.37
CA ASP A 193 -9.84 5.89 18.79
C ASP A 193 -9.22 4.51 19.05
N LEU A 194 -8.72 4.32 20.28
CA LEU A 194 -8.15 3.06 20.76
C LEU A 194 -9.12 2.34 21.69
N LYS A 195 -10.44 2.49 21.47
CA LYS A 195 -11.43 1.75 22.26
C LYS A 195 -11.38 0.27 21.88
N ALA A 196 -11.72 -0.59 22.84
CA ALA A 196 -11.69 -2.03 22.62
C ALA A 196 -12.59 -2.48 21.47
N GLU A 197 -13.71 -1.81 21.22
CA GLU A 197 -14.62 -2.10 20.11
C GLU A 197 -13.98 -1.83 18.75
N THR A 198 -13.38 -0.65 18.56
CA THR A 198 -12.67 -0.25 17.34
C THR A 198 -11.55 -1.24 17.00
N THR A 199 -10.74 -1.58 17.99
CA THR A 199 -9.66 -2.55 17.84
C THR A 199 -10.19 -3.95 17.51
N THR A 200 -11.27 -4.38 18.16
CA THR A 200 -11.89 -5.69 17.89
C THR A 200 -12.41 -5.79 16.45
N ASN A 201 -13.03 -4.73 15.94
CA ASN A 201 -13.54 -4.70 14.57
C ASN A 201 -12.40 -4.80 13.53
N ILE A 202 -11.25 -4.18 13.82
CA ILE A 202 -10.07 -4.27 12.96
C ILE A 202 -9.48 -5.67 12.97
N VAL A 203 -9.34 -6.27 14.15
CA VAL A 203 -8.82 -7.65 14.26
C VAL A 203 -9.72 -8.61 13.49
N LYS A 204 -11.05 -8.50 13.63
CA LYS A 204 -12.01 -9.33 12.85
C LYS A 204 -11.88 -9.17 11.35
N ALA A 205 -11.56 -7.97 10.88
CA ALA A 205 -11.47 -7.69 9.45
C ALA A 205 -10.16 -8.23 8.83
N TYR A 206 -9.06 -8.28 9.59
CA TYR A 206 -7.73 -8.50 9.03
C TYR A 206 -6.96 -9.69 9.62
N VAL A 207 -7.46 -10.34 10.67
CA VAL A 207 -6.80 -11.46 11.34
C VAL A 207 -7.72 -12.69 11.25
N ASP A 208 -7.14 -13.83 10.88
CA ASP A 208 -7.84 -15.12 10.87
C ASP A 208 -8.26 -15.51 12.29
N SER A 209 -9.47 -16.04 12.44
CA SER A 209 -9.98 -16.63 13.67
C SER A 209 -9.07 -17.71 14.29
N GLN A 210 -8.26 -18.40 13.48
CA GLN A 210 -7.33 -19.43 13.93
C GLN A 210 -5.96 -18.89 14.37
N ALA A 211 -5.73 -17.58 14.25
CA ALA A 211 -4.47 -16.96 14.65
C ALA A 211 -4.28 -16.96 16.18
N GLU A 212 -3.03 -16.87 16.60
CA GLU A 212 -2.60 -16.70 17.98
C GLU A 212 -2.11 -15.26 18.16
N LEU A 213 -2.81 -14.50 19.02
CA LEU A 213 -2.52 -13.09 19.27
C LEU A 213 -1.58 -12.90 20.46
N THR A 214 -0.58 -12.04 20.30
CA THR A 214 0.22 -11.49 21.40
C THR A 214 -0.06 -9.99 21.53
N THR A 215 -0.33 -9.51 22.74
CA THR A 215 -0.68 -8.10 23.03
C THR A 215 0.07 -7.57 24.25
N ASP A 216 0.21 -6.25 24.38
CA ASP A 216 0.87 -5.53 25.49
C ASP A 216 0.04 -5.45 26.81
N ALA A 217 -1.02 -6.24 26.92
CA ALA A 217 -1.99 -6.21 28.02
C ALA A 217 -2.80 -4.89 28.17
N SER A 218 -2.77 -3.99 27.19
CA SER A 218 -3.58 -2.77 27.19
C SER A 218 -5.09 -3.05 27.28
N THR A 219 -5.82 -2.12 27.90
CA THR A 219 -7.29 -2.19 28.04
C THR A 219 -8.02 -2.28 26.69
N SER A 220 -7.40 -1.76 25.64
CA SER A 220 -7.89 -1.81 24.26
C SER A 220 -7.99 -3.24 23.70
N TYR A 221 -7.33 -4.23 24.31
CA TYR A 221 -7.26 -5.60 23.80
C TYR A 221 -8.05 -6.63 24.62
N LYS A 222 -8.84 -6.18 25.62
CA LYS A 222 -9.55 -7.08 26.56
C LYS A 222 -10.60 -7.99 25.91
N LYS A 223 -11.23 -7.55 24.81
CA LYS A 223 -12.34 -8.27 24.14
C LYS A 223 -11.90 -9.19 23.00
N LEU A 224 -10.59 -9.41 22.81
CA LEU A 224 -10.10 -10.16 21.66
C LEU A 224 -10.14 -11.69 21.82
N LYS A 225 -10.21 -12.19 23.07
CA LYS A 225 -10.20 -13.64 23.38
C LYS A 225 -11.29 -14.44 22.68
N GLU A 226 -12.42 -13.82 22.37
CA GLU A 226 -13.57 -14.47 21.75
C GLU A 226 -13.43 -14.66 20.23
N HIS A 227 -12.40 -14.06 19.62
CA HIS A 227 -12.27 -13.96 18.16
C HIS A 227 -11.02 -14.61 17.60
N VAL A 228 -10.13 -15.10 18.45
CA VAL A 228 -8.90 -15.77 18.04
C VAL A 228 -8.70 -17.05 18.85
N LYS A 229 -7.98 -18.01 18.26
CA LYS A 229 -7.68 -19.31 18.86
C LYS A 229 -7.02 -19.17 20.23
N LYS A 230 -6.10 -18.21 20.36
CA LYS A 230 -5.38 -17.94 21.61
C LYS A 230 -5.00 -16.47 21.68
N GLN A 231 -5.07 -15.90 22.88
CA GLN A 231 -4.53 -14.56 23.16
C GLN A 231 -3.61 -14.62 24.38
N ASP A 232 -2.34 -14.28 24.16
CA ASP A 232 -1.34 -14.10 25.20
C ASP A 232 -1.14 -12.59 25.44
N ALA A 233 -1.19 -12.17 26.71
CA ALA A 233 -0.91 -10.80 27.11
C ALA A 233 0.45 -10.77 27.81
N LYS A 234 1.42 -10.06 27.22
CA LYS A 234 2.74 -9.84 27.84
C LYS A 234 2.75 -8.42 28.36
N GLY A 235 2.51 -8.27 29.66
CA GLY A 235 2.71 -6.98 30.32
C GLY A 235 4.18 -6.60 30.28
N HIS A 236 4.49 -5.35 29.93
CA HIS A 236 5.79 -4.78 30.27
C HIS A 236 5.87 -4.66 31.81
N CYS A 237 6.75 -5.46 32.43
CA CYS A 237 7.22 -5.20 33.79
C CYS A 237 8.07 -3.92 33.81
#